data_AF-A0A3A8LMB4-F1
#
_entry.id   AF-A0A3A8LMB4-F1
#
_cell.length_a   1.000
_cell.length_b   1.000
_cell.length_c   1.000
_cell.angle_alpha   90.00
_cell.angle_beta   90.00
_cell.angle_gamma   90.00
#
_symmetry.space_group_name_H-M   'P 1'
#
loop_
_entity.id
_entity.type
_entity.pdbx_description
1 polymer ?
#
loop_
_entity_poly.entity_id
_entity_poly.type
_entity_poly.pdbx_seq_one_letter_code
_entity_poly.pdbx_strand_id
1 'polypeptide(L)'
;MDTFTDMKNRFAAAVVAGALGGGVLRALVSVRNPALGHPPPYAARRIAHRLVSRFLRRDLSKQEARDWAWTMRAVYGPMLGLAWSVARPSVARWPLVPRGLLLGLGVLAFEHLAFPLLRATAPMNTWTGEEHAWLVAQTAVFGVATEASLRALGTASVGD
;
A
#
# COMPACT_ATOMS: atom_id res chain seq x y z
N MET A 1 6.41 5.19 -32.16
CA MET A 1 5.43 5.18 -31.05
C MET A 1 5.66 6.44 -30.24
N ASP A 2 4.63 7.28 -30.11
CA ASP A 2 4.73 8.65 -29.58
C ASP A 2 5.15 8.64 -28.09
N THR A 3 6.16 9.44 -27.73
CA THR A 3 6.77 9.45 -26.38
C THR A 3 5.74 9.77 -25.30
N PHE A 4 4.74 10.56 -25.65
CA PHE A 4 3.62 10.89 -24.78
C PHE A 4 2.69 9.70 -24.50
N THR A 5 2.45 8.85 -25.49
CA THR A 5 1.61 7.64 -25.37
C THR A 5 2.31 6.57 -24.54
N ASP A 6 3.63 6.39 -24.71
CA ASP A 6 4.42 5.47 -23.87
C ASP A 6 4.42 5.92 -22.40
N MET A 7 4.60 7.21 -22.14
CA MET A 7 4.54 7.77 -20.79
C MET A 7 3.15 7.56 -20.13
N LYS A 8 2.06 7.81 -20.86
CA LYS A 8 0.69 7.56 -20.38
C LYS A 8 0.46 6.09 -20.02
N ASN A 9 0.92 5.16 -20.87
CA ASN A 9 0.74 3.73 -20.63
C ASN A 9 1.50 3.25 -19.39
N ARG A 10 2.72 3.76 -19.16
CA ARG A 10 3.49 3.48 -17.94
C ARG A 10 2.80 3.98 -16.69
N PHE A 11 2.23 5.18 -16.72
CA PHE A 11 1.49 5.72 -15.59
C PHE A 11 0.20 4.94 -15.30
N ALA A 12 -0.55 4.57 -16.34
CA ALA A 12 -1.73 3.72 -16.18
C ALA A 12 -1.36 2.36 -15.56
N ALA A 13 -0.29 1.72 -16.04
CA ALA A 13 0.20 0.46 -15.48
C ALA A 13 0.63 0.60 -14.00
N ALA A 14 1.27 1.71 -13.63
CA ALA A 14 1.66 1.99 -12.25
C ALA A 14 0.46 2.16 -11.31
N VAL A 15 -0.57 2.86 -11.76
CA VAL A 15 -1.83 3.02 -11.03
C VAL A 15 -2.50 1.67 -10.80
N VAL A 16 -2.63 0.86 -11.85
CA VAL A 16 -3.26 -0.46 -11.78
C VAL A 16 -2.45 -1.40 -10.87
N ALA A 17 -1.13 -1.42 -11.00
CA ALA A 17 -0.27 -2.25 -10.18
C ALA A 17 -0.36 -1.89 -8.69
N GLY A 18 -0.38 -0.61 -8.35
CA GLY A 18 -0.59 -0.15 -6.97
C GLY A 18 -1.96 -0.55 -6.42
N ALA A 19 -3.01 -0.48 -7.24
CA ALA A 19 -4.34 -0.94 -6.88
C ALA A 19 -4.40 -2.45 -6.65
N LEU A 20 -3.75 -3.24 -7.50
CA LEU A 20 -3.64 -4.70 -7.36
C LEU A 20 -2.86 -5.09 -6.10
N GLY A 21 -1.74 -4.41 -5.82
CA GLY A 21 -1.00 -4.56 -4.56
C GLY A 21 -1.90 -4.30 -3.35
N GLY A 22 -2.70 -3.24 -3.38
CA GLY A 22 -3.71 -2.95 -2.35
C GLY A 22 -4.83 -4.02 -2.26
N GLY A 23 -5.20 -4.62 -3.39
CA GLY A 23 -6.15 -5.72 -3.47
C GLY A 23 -5.63 -7.00 -2.79
N VAL A 24 -4.35 -7.35 -3.00
CA VAL A 24 -3.70 -8.51 -2.36
C VAL A 24 -3.72 -8.37 -0.83
N LEU A 25 -3.59 -7.15 -0.31
CA LEU A 25 -3.70 -6.91 1.14
C LEU A 25 -5.08 -7.27 1.70
N ARG A 26 -6.15 -7.29 0.89
CA ARG A 26 -7.47 -7.75 1.34
C ARG A 26 -7.45 -9.22 1.72
N ALA A 27 -6.78 -10.05 0.93
CA ALA A 27 -6.60 -11.47 1.26
C ALA A 27 -5.75 -11.64 2.53
N LEU A 28 -4.69 -10.85 2.67
CA LEU A 28 -3.84 -10.86 3.86
C LEU A 28 -4.60 -10.47 5.14
N VAL A 29 -5.53 -9.52 5.06
CA VAL A 29 -6.39 -9.11 6.19
C VAL A 29 -7.26 -10.28 6.69
N SER A 30 -7.72 -11.15 5.78
CA SER A 30 -8.51 -12.34 6.14
C SER A 30 -7.70 -13.38 6.91
N VAL A 31 -6.38 -13.38 6.78
CA VAL A 31 -5.47 -14.29 7.52
C VAL A 31 -4.97 -13.62 8.80
N ARG A 32 -4.55 -12.35 8.71
CA ARG A 32 -3.98 -11.59 9.83
C ARG A 32 -4.95 -11.43 10.99
N ASN A 33 -6.20 -11.05 10.74
CA ASN A 33 -7.12 -10.74 11.83
C ASN A 33 -7.46 -11.98 12.67
N PRO A 34 -7.70 -13.18 12.10
CA PRO A 34 -7.77 -14.41 12.87
C PRO A 34 -6.47 -14.74 13.60
N ALA A 35 -5.31 -14.59 12.94
CA ALA A 35 -4.02 -14.91 13.55
C ALA A 35 -3.71 -14.05 14.79
N LEU A 36 -4.07 -12.76 14.75
CA LEU A 36 -3.91 -11.84 15.89
C LEU A 36 -5.04 -11.95 16.92
N GLY A 37 -6.15 -12.64 16.62
CA GLY A 37 -7.37 -12.64 17.45
C GLY A 37 -8.12 -11.31 17.51
N HIS A 38 -7.56 -10.22 16.97
CA HIS A 38 -8.17 -8.91 16.93
C HIS A 38 -7.70 -8.06 15.72
N PRO A 39 -8.39 -6.97 15.39
CA PRO A 39 -7.90 -6.02 14.38
C PRO A 39 -6.65 -5.28 14.90
N PRO A 40 -5.60 -5.10 14.08
CA PRO A 40 -4.41 -4.38 14.52
C PRO A 40 -4.64 -2.85 14.59
N PRO A 41 -3.74 -2.10 15.24
CA PRO A 41 -3.77 -0.64 15.36
C PRO A 41 -3.78 0.09 14.01
N TYR A 42 -3.08 -0.46 13.01
CA TYR A 42 -2.98 0.05 11.64
C TYR A 42 -4.06 -0.50 10.70
N ALA A 43 -5.15 -1.09 11.23
CA ALA A 43 -6.27 -1.46 10.39
C ALA A 43 -6.82 -0.23 9.65
N ALA A 44 -6.93 -0.29 8.32
CA ALA A 44 -7.30 0.86 7.48
C ALA A 44 -8.58 1.59 7.94
N ARG A 45 -9.60 0.86 8.44
CA ARG A 45 -10.81 1.47 9.03
C ARG A 45 -10.54 2.32 10.28
N ARG A 46 -9.59 1.91 11.12
CA ARG A 46 -9.20 2.64 12.34
C ARG A 46 -8.41 3.90 11.97
N ILE A 47 -7.51 3.78 10.99
CA ILE A 47 -6.78 4.92 10.43
C ILE A 47 -7.76 5.93 9.82
N ALA A 48 -8.67 5.48 8.96
CA ALA A 48 -9.68 6.32 8.34
C ALA A 48 -10.55 7.04 9.37
N HIS A 49 -11.08 6.30 10.35
CA HIS A 49 -11.84 6.87 11.46
C HIS A 49 -11.03 7.96 12.20
N ARG A 50 -9.81 7.65 12.63
CA ARG A 50 -8.97 8.62 13.37
C ARG A 50 -8.63 9.86 12.56
N LEU A 51 -8.25 9.70 11.30
CA LEU A 51 -7.86 10.83 10.46
C LEU A 51 -9.08 11.71 10.15
N VAL A 52 -10.22 11.12 9.78
CA VAL A 52 -11.43 11.88 9.47
C VAL A 52 -11.98 12.57 10.71
N SER A 53 -12.06 11.87 11.85
CA SER A 53 -12.49 12.48 13.11
C SER A 53 -11.55 13.60 13.55
N ARG A 54 -10.25 13.51 13.26
CA ARG A 54 -9.27 14.56 13.58
C ARG A 54 -9.37 15.77 12.65
N PHE A 55 -9.40 15.55 11.35
CA PHE A 55 -9.31 16.63 10.36
C PHE A 55 -10.67 17.25 10.02
N LEU A 56 -11.73 16.44 9.96
CA LEU A 56 -13.09 16.91 9.67
C LEU A 56 -13.92 17.13 10.93
N ARG A 57 -13.38 16.84 12.13
CA ARG A 57 -14.06 16.95 13.43
C ARG A 57 -15.42 16.23 13.45
N ARG A 58 -15.55 15.15 12.68
CA ARG A 58 -16.79 14.38 12.49
C ARG A 58 -16.55 12.93 12.89
N ASP A 59 -17.42 12.41 13.74
CA ASP A 59 -17.40 10.98 14.06
C ASP A 59 -17.99 10.18 12.89
N LEU A 60 -17.35 9.05 12.57
CA LEU A 60 -17.77 8.18 11.47
C LEU A 60 -18.43 6.92 12.02
N SER A 61 -19.58 6.56 11.44
CA SER A 61 -20.15 5.24 11.62
C SER A 61 -19.19 4.14 11.11
N LYS A 62 -19.44 2.89 11.54
CA LYS A 62 -18.64 1.74 11.10
C LYS A 62 -18.63 1.57 9.58
N GLN A 63 -19.72 1.92 8.90
CA GLN A 63 -19.82 1.80 7.44
C GLN A 63 -19.04 2.92 6.75
N GLU A 64 -19.22 4.18 7.18
CA GLU A 64 -18.46 5.30 6.61
C GLU A 64 -16.95 5.13 6.81
N ALA A 65 -16.50 4.61 7.96
CA ALA A 65 -15.10 4.32 8.20
C ALA A 65 -14.54 3.22 7.26
N ARG A 66 -15.38 2.28 6.81
CA ARG A 66 -15.00 1.29 5.79
C ARG A 66 -14.90 1.95 4.42
N ASP A 67 -15.85 2.80 4.06
CA ASP A 67 -15.87 3.47 2.77
C ASP A 67 -14.68 4.42 2.64
N TRP A 68 -14.39 5.21 3.67
CA TRP A 68 -13.17 6.03 3.73
C TRP A 68 -11.89 5.20 3.66
N ALA A 69 -11.84 4.04 4.32
CA ALA A 69 -10.70 3.14 4.21
C ALA A 69 -10.51 2.60 2.78
N TRP A 70 -11.61 2.35 2.06
CA TRP A 70 -11.57 1.99 0.64
C TRP A 70 -11.10 3.14 -0.22
N THR A 71 -11.65 4.34 -0.03
CA THR A 71 -11.24 5.56 -0.75
C THR A 71 -9.75 5.84 -0.53
N MET A 72 -9.28 5.80 0.71
CA MET A 72 -7.87 6.01 1.03
C MET A 72 -6.98 4.99 0.32
N ARG A 73 -7.37 3.70 0.28
CA ARG A 73 -6.60 2.67 -0.44
C ARG A 73 -6.63 2.85 -1.96
N ALA A 74 -7.78 3.26 -2.50
CA ALA A 74 -7.96 3.54 -3.92
C ALA A 74 -7.13 4.75 -4.38
N VAL A 75 -6.79 5.67 -3.48
CA VAL A 75 -5.91 6.81 -3.78
C VAL A 75 -4.45 6.49 -3.48
N TYR A 76 -4.17 6.00 -2.27
CA TYR A 76 -2.81 5.78 -1.77
C TYR A 76 -2.06 4.67 -2.54
N GLY A 77 -2.73 3.56 -2.87
CA GLY A 77 -2.13 2.47 -3.63
C GLY A 77 -1.59 2.94 -4.99
N PRO A 78 -2.40 3.61 -5.81
CA PRO A 78 -1.94 4.25 -7.05
C PRO A 78 -0.81 5.27 -6.85
N MET A 79 -0.89 6.13 -5.83
CA MET A 79 0.18 7.10 -5.55
C MET A 79 1.52 6.41 -5.24
N LEU A 80 1.49 5.32 -4.48
CA LEU A 80 2.69 4.50 -4.22
C LEU A 80 3.21 3.83 -5.49
N GLY A 81 2.32 3.29 -6.33
CA GLY A 81 2.70 2.72 -7.63
C GLY A 81 3.38 3.75 -8.53
N LEU A 82 2.84 4.98 -8.57
CA LEU A 82 3.43 6.10 -9.30
C LEU A 82 4.79 6.51 -8.74
N ALA A 83 4.89 6.73 -7.42
CA ALA A 83 6.16 7.05 -6.76
C ALA A 83 7.21 5.96 -7.02
N TRP A 84 6.79 4.69 -6.97
CA TRP A 84 7.64 3.58 -7.31
C TRP A 84 8.10 3.63 -8.76
N SER A 85 7.21 3.88 -9.73
CA SER A 85 7.58 3.93 -11.16
C SER A 85 8.72 4.90 -11.47
N VAL A 86 8.89 5.96 -10.68
CA VAL A 86 10.00 6.93 -10.79
C VAL A 86 11.31 6.38 -10.20
N ALA A 87 11.26 5.69 -9.06
CA ALA A 87 12.45 5.13 -8.40
C ALA A 87 12.90 3.80 -9.02
N ARG A 88 11.95 3.02 -9.54
CA ARG A 88 12.12 1.66 -10.06
C ARG A 88 13.23 1.50 -11.13
N PRO A 89 13.54 2.47 -12.01
CA PRO A 89 14.62 2.35 -12.99
C PRO A 89 16.03 2.20 -12.39
N SER A 90 16.31 2.79 -11.23
CA SER A 90 17.65 2.72 -10.60
C SER A 90 18.01 1.30 -10.12
N VAL A 91 17.00 0.45 -9.93
CA VAL A 91 17.12 -0.96 -9.52
C VAL A 91 16.63 -1.91 -10.61
N ALA A 92 16.67 -1.51 -11.88
CA ALA A 92 16.13 -2.30 -12.98
C ALA A 92 16.77 -3.68 -13.16
N ARG A 93 18.05 -3.83 -12.77
CA ARG A 93 18.81 -5.08 -12.85
C ARG A 93 18.52 -6.05 -11.69
N TRP A 94 17.81 -5.60 -10.67
CA TRP A 94 17.55 -6.43 -9.49
C TRP A 94 16.47 -7.47 -9.79
N PRO A 95 16.53 -8.67 -9.17
CA PRO A 95 15.45 -9.63 -9.27
C PRO A 95 14.13 -9.08 -8.70
N LEU A 96 13.01 -9.68 -9.10
CA LEU A 96 11.66 -9.21 -8.74
C LEU A 96 11.46 -9.10 -7.23
N VAL A 97 11.87 -10.12 -6.47
CA VAL A 97 11.64 -10.17 -5.01
C VAL A 97 12.41 -9.06 -4.28
N PRO A 98 13.75 -8.91 -4.41
CA PRO A 98 14.48 -7.79 -3.80
C PRO A 98 13.94 -6.41 -4.18
N ARG A 99 13.51 -6.24 -5.43
CA ARG A 99 12.94 -4.99 -5.94
C ARG A 99 11.59 -4.68 -5.30
N GLY A 100 10.71 -5.67 -5.21
CA GLY A 100 9.44 -5.55 -4.49
C GLY A 100 9.64 -5.33 -2.98
N LEU A 101 10.63 -5.98 -2.37
CA LEU A 101 10.97 -5.74 -0.95
C LEU A 101 11.48 -4.32 -0.72
N LEU A 102 12.24 -3.74 -1.64
CA LEU A 102 12.67 -2.34 -1.54
C LEU A 102 11.47 -1.38 -1.55
N LEU A 103 10.47 -1.61 -2.41
CA LEU A 103 9.21 -0.89 -2.35
C LEU A 103 8.51 -1.09 -0.99
N GLY A 104 8.43 -2.33 -0.52
CA GLY A 104 7.85 -2.65 0.79
C GLY A 104 8.55 -1.94 1.95
N LEU A 105 9.88 -1.85 1.92
CA LEU A 105 10.67 -1.07 2.89
C LEU A 105 10.36 0.42 2.81
N GLY A 106 10.22 0.97 1.60
CA GLY A 106 9.80 2.35 1.40
C GLY A 106 8.43 2.65 2.01
N VAL A 107 7.46 1.75 1.80
CA VAL A 107 6.12 1.85 2.42
C VAL A 107 6.22 1.71 3.93
N LEU A 108 7.01 0.76 4.44
CA LEU A 108 7.21 0.57 5.88
C LEU A 108 7.80 1.81 6.54
N ALA A 109 8.82 2.42 5.92
CA ALA A 109 9.44 3.65 6.39
C ALA A 109 8.44 4.82 6.36
N PHE A 110 7.68 4.95 5.27
CA PHE A 110 6.61 5.95 5.17
C PHE A 110 5.58 5.76 6.28
N GLU A 111 5.11 4.54 6.55
CA GLU A 111 4.14 4.26 7.60
C GLU A 111 4.71 4.58 9.01
N HIS A 112 5.98 4.24 9.28
CA HIS A 112 6.65 4.59 10.53
C HIS A 112 6.76 6.10 10.76
N LEU A 113 6.89 6.90 9.70
CA LEU A 113 6.96 8.35 9.79
C LEU A 113 5.57 9.00 9.84
N ALA A 114 4.66 8.53 8.98
CA ALA A 114 3.33 9.09 8.83
C ALA A 114 2.42 8.77 10.01
N PHE A 115 2.49 7.56 10.58
CA PHE A 115 1.60 7.16 11.67
C PHE A 115 1.77 8.04 12.93
N PRO A 116 2.99 8.30 13.44
CA PRO A 116 3.18 9.20 14.57
C PRO A 116 2.85 10.65 14.23
N LEU A 117 3.31 11.14 13.07
CA LEU A 117 3.12 12.53 12.64
C LEU A 117 1.64 12.89 12.52
N LEU A 118 0.85 12.01 11.92
CA LEU A 118 -0.58 12.20 11.73
C LEU A 118 -1.43 11.69 12.90
N ARG A 119 -0.81 11.02 13.88
CA ARG A 119 -1.47 10.28 14.96
C ARG A 119 -2.53 9.29 14.41
N ALA A 120 -2.21 8.65 13.28
CA ALA A 120 -3.11 7.79 12.53
C ALA A 120 -3.43 6.48 13.27
N THR A 121 -2.54 6.05 14.17
CA THR A 121 -2.62 4.78 14.91
C THR A 121 -2.33 4.99 16.39
N ALA A 122 -2.51 3.95 17.22
CA ALA A 122 -1.96 3.97 18.57
C ALA A 122 -0.41 4.12 18.51
N PRO A 123 0.23 4.68 19.55
CA PRO A 123 1.69 4.78 19.58
C PRO A 123 2.35 3.43 19.32
N MET A 124 3.37 3.38 18.47
CA MET A 124 3.95 2.10 18.00
C MET A 124 4.58 1.28 19.14
N ASN A 125 5.08 1.94 20.19
CA ASN A 125 5.60 1.27 21.38
C ASN A 125 4.55 0.51 22.21
N THR A 126 3.25 0.70 21.94
CA THR A 126 2.18 -0.06 22.62
C THR A 126 1.75 -1.29 21.82
N TRP A 127 2.39 -1.58 20.69
CA TRP A 127 2.00 -2.69 19.83
C TRP A 127 2.77 -3.95 20.20
N THR A 128 2.16 -5.12 19.98
CA THR A 128 2.82 -6.41 20.20
C THR A 128 3.89 -6.68 19.14
N GLY A 129 4.81 -7.59 19.43
CA GLY A 129 5.80 -8.03 18.43
C GLY A 129 5.15 -8.63 17.18
N GLU A 130 4.03 -9.33 17.35
CA GLU A 130 3.24 -9.90 16.24
C GLU A 130 2.62 -8.82 15.36
N GLU A 131 2.11 -7.73 15.95
CA GLU A 131 1.55 -6.61 15.20
C GLU A 131 2.61 -5.95 14.31
N HIS A 132 3.85 -5.81 14.81
CA HIS A 132 4.99 -5.34 14.03
C HIS A 132 5.38 -6.33 12.93
N ALA A 133 5.43 -7.63 13.24
CA ALA A 133 5.74 -8.65 12.24
C ALA A 133 4.72 -8.65 11.08
N TRP A 134 3.43 -8.51 11.41
CA TRP A 134 2.38 -8.39 10.41
C TRP A 134 2.44 -7.08 9.63
N LEU A 135 2.93 -5.99 10.23
CA LEU A 135 3.20 -4.74 9.52
C LEU A 135 4.31 -4.95 8.47
N VAL A 136 5.41 -5.61 8.85
CA VAL A 136 6.50 -5.93 7.93
C VAL A 136 6.01 -6.87 6.81
N ALA A 137 5.26 -7.90 7.16
CA ALA A 137 4.72 -8.85 6.19
C ALA A 137 3.79 -8.17 5.18
N GLN A 138 2.88 -7.29 5.64
CA GLN A 138 1.95 -6.62 4.72
C GLN A 138 2.67 -5.67 3.76
N THR A 139 3.66 -4.91 4.21
CA THR A 139 4.37 -3.98 3.33
C THR A 139 5.26 -4.73 2.34
N ALA A 140 5.90 -5.82 2.76
CA ALA A 140 6.65 -6.73 1.88
C ALA A 140 5.75 -7.35 0.79
N VAL A 141 4.60 -7.92 1.19
CA VAL A 141 3.63 -8.51 0.26
C VAL A 141 3.10 -7.46 -0.72
N PHE A 142 2.75 -6.27 -0.24
CA PHE A 142 2.33 -5.16 -1.09
C PHE A 142 3.38 -4.82 -2.14
N GLY A 143 4.65 -4.67 -1.72
CA GLY A 143 5.73 -4.28 -2.60
C GLY A 143 6.03 -5.33 -3.68
N VAL A 144 6.09 -6.61 -3.29
CA VAL A 144 6.29 -7.73 -4.22
C VAL A 144 5.12 -7.87 -5.20
N ALA A 145 3.88 -7.78 -4.71
CA ALA A 145 2.70 -7.85 -5.58
C ALA A 145 2.67 -6.69 -6.58
N THR A 146 2.96 -5.46 -6.13
CA THR A 146 2.99 -4.28 -6.99
C THR A 146 4.07 -4.41 -8.08
N GLU A 147 5.29 -4.85 -7.72
CA GLU A 147 6.36 -5.06 -8.70
C GLU A 147 6.04 -6.20 -9.69
N ALA A 148 5.41 -7.28 -9.21
CA ALA A 148 4.97 -8.37 -10.07
C ALA A 148 3.90 -7.90 -11.06
N SER A 149 2.91 -7.11 -10.61
CA SER A 149 1.90 -6.51 -11.48
C SER A 149 2.50 -5.56 -12.51
N LEU A 150 3.45 -4.70 -12.10
CA LEU A 150 4.17 -3.83 -13.04
C LEU A 150 4.92 -4.61 -14.11
N ARG A 151 5.58 -5.71 -13.73
CA ARG A 151 6.28 -6.58 -14.68
C ARG A 151 5.29 -7.22 -15.66
N ALA A 152 4.18 -7.76 -15.17
CA ALA A 152 3.15 -8.39 -16.00
C ALA A 152 2.50 -7.41 -16.98
N LEU A 153 2.16 -6.20 -16.51
CA LEU A 153 1.58 -5.14 -17.34
C LEU A 153 2.61 -4.59 -18.35
N GLY A 154 3.88 -4.49 -17.97
CA GLY A 154 4.96 -4.08 -18.87
C GLY A 154 5.32 -5.15 -19.92
N THR A 155 5.11 -6.44 -19.64
CA THR A 155 5.23 -7.50 -20.65
C THR A 155 4.03 -7.54 -21.60
N ALA A 156 2.83 -7.19 -21.12
CA ALA A 156 1.63 -7.11 -21.95
C ALA A 156 1.68 -5.95 -22.97
N SER A 157 2.45 -4.90 -22.71
CA SER A 157 2.62 -3.75 -23.63
C SER A 157 3.71 -3.93 -24.70
N VAL A 158 4.42 -5.06 -24.72
CA VAL A 158 5.52 -5.37 -25.67
C VAL A 158 5.15 -6.54 -26.61
N GLY A 159 3.92 -7.04 -26.50
CA GLY A 159 3.36 -8.03 -27.42
C GLY A 159 2.46 -7.37 -28.46
N ASP A 160 3.05 -6.69 -29.43
CA ASP A 160 2.49 -6.38 -30.76
C ASP A 160 3.65 -6.40 -31.78
#